data_AF-A0AAV0WYB8-F1
#
_entry.id   AF-A0AAV0WYB8-F1
#
_cell.length_a   1.000
_cell.length_b   1.000
_cell.length_c   1.000
_cell.angle_alpha   90.00
_cell.angle_beta   90.00
_cell.angle_gamma   90.00
#
_symmetry.space_group_name_H-M   'P 1'
#
loop_
_entity.id
_entity.type
_entity.pdbx_description
1 polymer ?
#
loop_
_entity_poly.entity_id
_entity_poly.type
_entity_poly.pdbx_seq_one_letter_code
_entity_poly.pdbx_strand_id
1 'polypeptide(L)' 'MIKWSFINKIIHEERKAGHAGQEKAAKKMLQVSNAVIPEFKINDCITISVPKVDRGPSDPARVIAVIIEKKK' A
#
# COMPACT_ATOMS: atom_id res chain seq x y z
N MET A 1 -2.15 -5.59 42.10
CA MET A 1 -2.67 -4.26 41.69
C MET A 1 -1.74 -3.73 40.60
N ILE A 2 -2.12 -3.83 39.33
CA ILE A 2 -1.26 -3.34 38.22
C ILE A 2 -1.29 -1.81 38.27
N LYS A 3 -0.14 -1.17 38.46
CA LYS A 3 -0.03 0.28 38.54
C LYS A 3 -0.42 0.89 37.19
N TRP A 4 -1.41 1.77 37.20
CA TRP A 4 -1.93 2.52 36.03
C TRP A 4 -0.82 3.23 35.23
N SER A 5 0.26 3.65 35.90
CA SER A 5 1.44 4.25 35.27
C SER A 5 2.18 3.31 34.31
N PHE A 6 2.21 2.01 34.62
CA PHE A 6 2.84 1.01 33.76
C PHE A 6 2.04 0.80 32.47
N ILE A 7 0.71 0.73 32.57
CA ILE A 7 -0.18 0.58 31.41
C ILE A 7 -0.08 1.80 30.48
N ASN A 8 -0.08 3.01 31.03
CA ASN A 8 0.09 4.23 30.23
C ASN A 8 1.42 4.26 29.47
N LYS A 9 2.51 3.77 30.08
CA LYS A 9 3.81 3.68 29.42
C LYS A 9 3.74 2.74 28.22
N ILE A 10 3.14 1.57 28.36
CA ILE A 10 2.97 0.61 27.26
C ILE A 10 2.14 1.23 26.13
N ILE A 11 0.98 1.82 26.45
CA ILE A 11 0.12 2.46 25.45
C ILE A 11 0.89 3.55 24.67
N HIS A 12 1.72 4.33 25.37
CA HIS A 12 2.50 5.38 24.73
C HIS A 12 3.57 4.83 23.77
N GLU A 13 4.26 3.75 24.15
CA GLU A 13 5.23 3.09 23.28
C GLU A 13 4.56 2.44 22.06
N GLU A 14 3.42 1.77 22.22
CA GLU A 14 2.64 1.21 21.11
C GLU A 14 2.16 2.31 20.15
N ARG A 15 1.74 3.48 20.66
CA ARG A 15 1.36 4.62 19.83
C ARG A 15 2.55 5.17 19.04
N LYS A 16 3.73 5.28 19.65
CA LYS A 16 4.96 5.69 18.95
C LYS A 16 5.32 4.70 17.84
N ALA A 17 5.26 3.41 18.14
CA ALA A 17 5.51 2.35 17.15
C ALA A 17 4.50 2.42 16.00
N GLY A 18 3.21 2.60 16.30
CA GLY A 18 2.15 2.80 15.33
C GLY A 18 2.40 4.02 14.42
N HIS A 19 2.76 5.16 15.00
CA HIS A 19 3.09 6.38 14.24
C HIS A 19 4.28 6.16 13.28
N ALA A 20 5.36 5.56 13.77
CA ALA A 20 6.53 5.24 12.95
C ALA A 20 6.18 4.26 11.81
N GLY A 21 5.31 3.28 12.09
CA GLY A 21 4.78 2.36 11.09
C GLY A 21 3.98 3.06 9.98
N GLN A 22 3.10 4.00 10.36
CA GLN A 22 2.31 4.79 9.42
C GLN A 22 3.19 5.69 8.54
N GLU A 23 4.19 6.36 9.12
CA GLU A 23 5.12 7.21 8.37
C GLU A 23 5.92 6.38 7.33
N LYS A 24 6.35 5.18 7.72
CA LYS A 24 7.03 4.24 6.81
C LYS A 24 6.10 3.76 5.70
N ALA A 25 4.83 3.51 6.00
CA ALA A 25 3.83 3.14 5.01
C ALA A 25 3.61 4.28 4.00
N ALA A 26 3.43 5.51 4.47
CA ALA A 26 3.27 6.70 3.63
C ALA A 26 4.47 6.91 2.68
N LYS A 27 5.71 6.77 3.18
CA LYS A 27 6.92 6.84 2.34
C LYS A 27 6.94 5.78 1.23
N LYS A 28 6.49 4.55 1.53
CA LYS A 28 6.37 3.49 0.51
C LYS A 28 5.30 3.79 -0.53
N MET A 29 4.17 4.37 -0.12
CA MET A 29 3.12 4.76 -1.06
C MET A 29 3.62 5.78 -2.09
N LEU A 30 4.36 6.79 -1.65
CA LEU A 30 4.97 7.80 -2.53
C LEU A 30 5.99 7.20 -3.53
N GLN A 31 6.75 6.19 -3.09
CA GLN A 31 7.69 5.50 -4.00
C GLN A 31 6.96 4.68 -5.06
N VAL A 32 5.86 4.01 -4.69
CA VAL A 32 5.08 3.18 -5.62
C VAL A 32 4.25 4.04 -6.58
N SER A 33 3.72 5.18 -6.14
CA SER A 33 2.96 6.09 -7.02
C SER A 33 3.81 6.65 -8.16
N ASN A 34 5.12 6.79 -7.93
CA ASN A 34 6.08 7.24 -8.94
C ASN A 34 6.66 6.09 -9.78
N ALA A 35 6.15 4.86 -9.64
CA ALA A 35 6.60 3.75 -10.45
C ALA A 35 6.29 4.04 -11.93
N VAL A 36 7.34 4.05 -12.74
CA VAL A 36 7.24 4.22 -14.19
C VAL A 36 6.49 3.02 -14.75
N ILE A 37 5.31 3.26 -15.31
CA ILE A 37 4.57 2.25 -16.05
C ILE A 37 5.21 2.17 -17.45
N PRO A 38 5.59 0.97 -17.93
CA PRO A 38 6.12 0.83 -19.28
C PRO A 38 5.08 1.26 -20.32
N GLU A 39 5.56 1.71 -21.48
CA GLU A 39 4.68 2.11 -22.58
C GLU A 39 3.99 0.87 -23.17
N PHE A 40 2.68 0.96 -23.40
CA PHE A 40 1.86 -0.13 -23.93
C PHE A 40 1.08 0.32 -25.16
N LYS A 41 0.75 -0.63 -26.04
CA LYS A 41 -0.07 -0.39 -27.22
C LYS A 41 -1.53 -0.75 -26.95
N ILE A 42 -2.43 -0.10 -27.69
CA ILE A 42 -3.86 -0.47 -27.68
C ILE A 42 -3.98 -1.94 -28.11
N ASN A 43 -4.86 -2.67 -27.41
CA ASN A 43 -5.11 -4.10 -27.50
C ASN A 43 -4.03 -5.02 -26.90
N ASP A 44 -2.98 -4.48 -26.27
CA ASP A 44 -2.06 -5.32 -25.50
C ASP A 44 -2.78 -5.95 -24.31
N CYS A 45 -2.58 -7.26 -24.12
CA CYS A 45 -2.97 -7.97 -22.91
C CYS A 45 -1.77 -8.03 -21.96
N ILE A 46 -1.88 -7.33 -20.83
CA ILE A 46 -0.78 -7.15 -19.88
C ILE A 46 -1.18 -7.62 -18.49
N THR A 47 -0.18 -7.78 -17.62
CA THR A 47 -0.40 -7.98 -16.19
C THR A 47 0.12 -6.79 -15.41
N ILE A 48 -0.76 -6.14 -14.65
CA ILE A 48 -0.41 -5.00 -13.79
C ILE A 48 -0.27 -5.49 -12.36
N SER A 49 0.82 -5.09 -11.69
CA SER A 49 1.01 -5.43 -10.27
C SER A 49 0.12 -4.55 -9.39
N VAL A 50 -0.63 -5.18 -8.48
CA VAL A 50 -1.40 -4.46 -7.47
C VAL A 50 -0.47 -4.11 -6.30
N PRO A 51 -0.32 -2.82 -5.94
CA PRO A 51 0.46 -2.41 -4.79
C PRO A 51 0.00 -3.16 -3.54
N LYS A 52 0.94 -3.56 -2.68
CA LYS A 52 0.60 -4.29 -1.44
C LYS A 52 -0.33 -3.48 -0.52
N VAL A 53 -0.25 -2.15 -0.59
CA VAL A 53 -1.08 -1.24 0.21
C VAL A 53 -2.56 -1.25 -0.20
N ASP A 54 -2.85 -1.54 -1.47
CA ASP A 54 -4.21 -1.57 -2.02
C ASP A 54 -4.80 -2.99 -2.04
N ARG A 55 -4.02 -3.98 -1.59
CA ARG A 55 -4.36 -5.40 -1.66
C ARG A 55 -4.87 -5.91 -0.32
N GLY A 56 -6.13 -6.34 -0.29
CA GLY A 56 -6.68 -7.12 0.81
C GLY A 56 -6.08 -8.54 0.89
N PRO A 57 -6.34 -9.29 1.96
CA PRO A 57 -5.74 -10.62 2.17
C PRO A 57 -6.02 -11.62 1.05
N SER A 58 -7.19 -11.51 0.42
CA SER A 58 -7.65 -12.41 -0.64
C SER A 58 -7.43 -11.87 -2.05
N ASP A 59 -6.95 -10.62 -2.17
CA ASP A 59 -6.82 -9.99 -3.48
C ASP A 59 -5.55 -10.49 -4.21
N PRO A 60 -5.62 -10.72 -5.54
CA PRO A 60 -4.48 -11.21 -6.29
C PRO A 60 -3.36 -10.16 -6.36
N ALA A 61 -2.11 -10.62 -6.39
CA ALA A 61 -0.95 -9.73 -6.49
C ALA A 61 -0.84 -9.02 -7.84
N ARG A 62 -1.47 -9.57 -8.89
CA ARG A 62 -1.48 -9.04 -10.25
C ARG A 62 -2.86 -9.19 -10.87
N VAL A 63 -3.25 -8.24 -11.70
CA VAL A 63 -4.49 -8.27 -12.47
C VAL A 63 -4.19 -8.30 -13.96
N ILE A 64 -4.98 -9.04 -14.71
CA ILE A 64 -4.92 -9.05 -16.18
C ILE A 64 -5.70 -7.85 -16.68
N ALA A 65 -5.12 -7.07 -17.59
CA ALA A 65 -5.74 -5.89 -18.18
C ALA A 65 -5.52 -5.88 -19.70
N VAL A 66 -6.47 -5.30 -20.41
CA VAL A 66 -6.36 -5.01 -21.85
C VAL A 66 -6.33 -3.51 -22.03
N ILE A 67 -5.34 -3.01 -22.76
CA ILE A 67 -5.24 -1.58 -23.07
C ILE A 67 -6.29 -1.21 -24.10
N ILE A 68 -7.16 -0.28 -23.74
CA ILE A 68 -8.21 0.23 -24.60
C ILE A 68 -8.04 1.73 -24.82
N GLU A 69 -8.61 2.24 -25.90
CA GLU A 69 -8.71 3.68 -26.10
C GLU A 69 -9.60 4.31 -25.02
N LYS A 70 -9.14 5.43 -24.44
CA LYS A 70 -9.93 6.20 -23.49
C LYS A 70 -11.11 6.84 -24.23
N LYS A 71 -12.32 6.35 -23.97
CA LYS A 71 -13.54 7.05 -24.40
C LYS A 71 -13.68 8.36 -23.61
N LYS A 72 -13.88 9.47 -24.34
CA LYS A 72 -14.18 10.79 -23.77
C LYS A 72 -15.58 10.82 -23.19
#